data_AF-A0A349PWZ9-F1
#
_entry.id   AF-A0A349PWZ9-F1
#
_cell.length_a   1.000
_cell.length_b   1.000
_cell.length_c   1.000
_cell.angle_alpha   90.00
_cell.angle_beta   90.00
_cell.angle_gamma   90.00
#
_symmetry.space_group_name_H-M   'P 1'
#
loop_
_entity.id
_entity.type
_entity.pdbx_description
1 polymer ?
#
loop_
_entity_poly.entity_id
_entity_poly.type
_entity_poly.pdbx_seq_one_letter_code
_entity_poly.pdbx_strand_id
1 'polypeptide(L)'
;TMFEDMGFTYLGPVNGHDVGQLTNTLKWAKDLNCPVLVHVHTKKGKGYPPAEREPERYHGVGKFDPRMGVPREHKRDFSAVFGDELCKLAKNDETICAITAAMRDGTGLHDFSEQYPVRFFDVGIA
;
A
#
# COMPACT_ATOMS: atom_id res chain seq x y z
N THR A 1 -19.22 -2.06 16.16
CA THR A 1 -18.26 -2.36 15.07
C THR A 1 -17.37 -3.49 15.55
N MET A 2 -16.66 -4.20 14.65
CA MET A 2 -15.72 -5.25 15.06
C MET A 2 -14.75 -4.79 16.17
N PHE A 3 -14.34 -3.52 16.14
CA PHE A 3 -13.43 -2.94 17.12
C PHE A 3 -14.07 -2.65 18.48
N GLU A 4 -15.36 -2.34 18.51
CA GLU A 4 -16.12 -2.18 19.76
C GLU A 4 -16.28 -3.51 20.49
N ASP A 5 -16.49 -4.60 19.74
CA ASP A 5 -16.51 -5.96 20.31
C ASP A 5 -15.14 -6.38 20.87
N MET A 6 -14.05 -5.76 20.39
CA MET A 6 -12.70 -5.91 20.92
C MET A 6 -12.40 -4.96 22.11
N GLY A 7 -13.37 -4.16 22.56
CA GLY A 7 -13.26 -3.25 23.69
C GLY A 7 -12.73 -1.85 23.39
N PHE A 8 -12.66 -1.46 22.11
CA PHE A 8 -12.29 -0.09 21.71
C PHE A 8 -13.53 0.80 21.59
N THR A 9 -13.45 2.04 22.07
CA THR A 9 -14.36 3.08 21.59
C THR A 9 -13.98 3.47 20.17
N TYR A 10 -14.93 3.51 19.24
CA TYR A 10 -14.66 3.80 17.84
C TYR A 10 -15.05 5.24 17.48
N LEU A 11 -14.11 6.03 16.93
CA LEU A 11 -14.34 7.40 16.47
C LEU A 11 -13.97 7.53 14.98
N GLY A 12 -14.93 7.90 14.13
CA GLY A 12 -14.68 8.20 12.71
C GLY A 12 -15.63 7.48 11.73
N PRO A 13 -15.32 7.46 10.42
CA PRO A 13 -14.11 8.02 9.81
C PRO A 13 -14.08 9.55 9.85
N VAL A 14 -12.93 10.13 10.18
CA VAL A 14 -12.67 11.59 10.09
C VAL A 14 -11.78 11.92 8.90
N ASN A 15 -11.92 13.14 8.36
CA ASN A 15 -11.07 13.60 7.26
C ASN A 15 -9.65 13.86 7.78
N GLY A 16 -8.69 13.04 7.35
CA GLY A 16 -7.29 13.14 7.74
C GLY A 16 -6.54 14.37 7.22
N HIS A 17 -7.18 15.15 6.35
CA HIS A 17 -6.63 16.41 5.83
C HIS A 17 -7.25 17.65 6.46
N ASP A 18 -8.14 17.48 7.44
CA ASP A 18 -8.67 18.57 8.27
C ASP A 18 -8.00 18.55 9.65
N VAL A 19 -6.98 19.40 9.81
CA VAL A 19 -6.20 19.50 11.05
C VAL A 19 -7.06 19.94 12.25
N GLY A 20 -8.06 20.78 12.02
CA GLY A 20 -8.96 21.25 13.08
C GLY A 20 -9.85 20.12 13.59
N GLN A 21 -10.48 19.38 12.68
CA GLN A 21 -11.29 18.21 13.00
C GLN A 21 -10.46 17.13 13.70
N LEU A 22 -9.25 16.83 13.19
CA LEU A 22 -8.34 15.87 13.82
C LEU A 22 -7.95 16.28 15.24
N THR A 23 -7.59 17.55 15.44
CA THR A 23 -7.20 18.07 16.75
C THR A 23 -8.33 17.91 17.77
N ASN A 24 -9.57 18.21 17.37
CA ASN A 24 -10.74 18.05 18.25
C ASN A 24 -11.03 16.57 18.54
N THR A 25 -10.97 15.72 17.52
CA THR A 25 -11.22 14.27 17.66
C THR A 25 -10.19 13.62 18.59
N LEU A 26 -8.91 13.98 18.45
CA LEU A 26 -7.83 13.48 19.31
C LEU A 26 -7.96 13.97 20.76
N LYS A 27 -8.43 15.20 20.98
CA LYS A 27 -8.74 15.71 22.33
C LYS A 27 -9.84 14.88 22.98
N TRP A 28 -10.94 14.63 22.26
CA TRP A 28 -12.03 13.79 22.76
C TRP A 28 -11.56 12.36 23.06
N ALA A 29 -10.80 11.75 22.14
CA ALA A 29 -10.24 10.41 22.34
C ALA A 29 -9.39 10.32 23.62
N LYS A 30 -8.57 11.35 23.88
CA LYS A 30 -7.73 11.44 25.08
C LYS A 30 -8.54 11.49 26.37
N ASP A 31 -9.69 12.16 26.38
CA ASP A 31 -10.50 12.39 27.58
C ASP A 31 -11.37 11.18 27.98
N LEU A 32 -11.53 10.18 27.10
CA LEU A 32 -12.40 9.01 27.31
C LEU A 32 -11.85 7.96 28.29
N ASN A 33 -10.58 8.06 28.70
CA ASN A 33 -9.93 7.14 29.66
C ASN A 33 -10.12 5.63 29.36
N CYS A 34 -10.19 5.27 28.07
CA CYS A 34 -10.31 3.90 27.59
C CYS A 34 -9.54 3.74 26.26
N PRO A 35 -9.34 2.51 25.75
CA PRO A 35 -8.81 2.31 24.41
C PRO A 35 -9.75 2.91 23.35
N VAL A 36 -9.22 3.79 22.50
CA VAL A 36 -9.98 4.43 21.42
C VAL A 36 -9.32 4.14 20.09
N LEU A 37 -10.11 3.70 19.11
CA LEU A 37 -9.71 3.61 17.71
C LEU A 37 -10.26 4.83 16.96
N VAL A 38 -9.36 5.70 16.51
CA VAL A 38 -9.72 6.83 15.64
C VAL A 38 -9.48 6.43 14.18
N HIS A 39 -10.56 6.20 13.43
CA HIS A 39 -10.48 5.91 12.00
C HIS A 39 -10.27 7.22 11.23
N VAL A 40 -9.07 7.40 10.68
CA VAL A 40 -8.71 8.57 9.88
C VAL A 40 -8.61 8.21 8.40
N HIS A 41 -9.37 8.90 7.55
CA HIS A 41 -9.31 8.72 6.10
C HIS A 41 -8.32 9.70 5.47
N THR A 42 -7.26 9.20 4.84
CA THR A 42 -6.19 10.00 4.21
C THR A 42 -6.07 9.71 2.72
N LYS A 43 -5.18 10.43 2.03
CA LYS A 43 -4.83 10.23 0.62
C LYS A 43 -3.33 9.99 0.53
N LYS A 44 -2.91 8.81 0.06
CA LYS A 44 -1.49 8.47 -0.13
C LYS A 44 -0.87 9.48 -1.12
N GLY A 45 0.27 10.06 -0.75
CA GLY A 45 0.93 11.10 -1.53
C GLY A 45 0.33 12.51 -1.44
N LYS A 46 -0.62 12.78 -0.53
CA LYS A 46 -1.27 14.10 -0.39
C LYS A 46 -0.26 15.25 -0.39
N GLY A 47 -0.57 16.30 -1.16
CA GLY A 47 0.24 17.52 -1.24
C GLY A 47 1.25 17.48 -2.39
N TYR A 48 1.43 16.32 -3.02
CA TYR A 48 2.28 16.18 -4.19
C TYR A 48 1.52 15.50 -5.34
N PRO A 49 0.99 16.26 -6.32
CA PRO A 49 0.08 15.73 -7.34
C PRO A 49 0.57 14.49 -8.11
N PRO A 50 1.88 14.34 -8.44
CA PRO A 50 2.37 13.12 -9.04
C PRO A 50 2.22 11.89 -8.13
N ALA A 51 2.51 12.01 -6.82
CA ALA A 51 2.32 10.93 -5.85
C ALA A 51 0.84 10.67 -5.52
N GLU A 52 -0.01 11.69 -5.59
CA GLU A 52 -1.46 11.50 -5.44
C GLU A 52 -2.08 10.72 -6.61
N ARG A 53 -1.50 10.80 -7.81
CA ARG A 53 -1.96 10.07 -9.01
C ARG A 53 -1.41 8.66 -9.10
N GLU A 54 -0.14 8.46 -8.74
CA GLU A 54 0.57 7.18 -8.85
C GLU A 54 1.17 6.75 -7.50
N PRO A 55 0.36 6.57 -6.43
CA PRO A 55 0.86 6.43 -5.07
C PRO A 55 1.81 5.24 -4.85
N GLU A 56 1.61 4.14 -5.58
CA GLU A 56 2.49 2.97 -5.49
C GLU A 56 3.89 3.26 -6.05
N ARG A 57 3.98 4.06 -7.12
CA ARG A 57 5.26 4.42 -7.73
C ARG A 57 6.08 5.37 -6.89
N TYR A 58 5.43 6.14 -6.02
CA TYR A 58 6.10 7.04 -5.08
C TYR A 58 6.35 6.39 -3.72
N HIS A 59 6.01 5.10 -3.56
CA HIS A 59 6.31 4.35 -2.35
C HIS A 59 7.80 3.97 -2.33
N GLY A 60 8.57 4.54 -1.40
CA GLY A 60 9.97 4.14 -1.18
C GLY A 60 10.96 4.52 -2.29
N VAL A 61 10.78 5.68 -2.92
CA VAL A 61 11.64 6.13 -4.03
C VAL A 61 12.98 6.72 -3.56
N GLY A 62 14.02 6.56 -4.39
CA GLY A 62 15.31 7.22 -4.20
C GLY A 62 15.26 8.73 -4.45
N LYS A 63 16.42 9.42 -4.42
CA LYS A 63 16.49 10.87 -4.67
C LYS A 63 16.00 11.22 -6.09
N PHE A 64 15.08 12.18 -6.19
CA PHE A 64 14.60 12.76 -7.45
C PHE A 64 14.37 14.27 -7.31
N ASP A 65 14.25 15.01 -8.42
CA ASP A 65 13.82 16.42 -8.39
C ASP A 65 12.29 16.47 -8.29
N PRO A 66 11.71 17.05 -7.22
CA PRO A 66 10.25 17.13 -7.05
C PRO A 66 9.52 17.85 -8.20
N ARG A 67 10.21 18.73 -8.93
CA ARG A 67 9.63 19.43 -10.09
C ARG A 67 9.50 18.53 -11.32
N MET A 68 10.36 17.52 -11.42
CA MET A 68 10.35 16.55 -12.52
C MET A 68 9.56 15.29 -12.18
N GLY A 69 9.44 14.96 -10.89
CA GLY A 69 8.90 13.68 -10.44
C GLY A 69 9.91 12.56 -10.52
N VAL A 70 9.49 11.38 -10.07
CA VAL A 70 10.32 10.17 -10.16
C VAL A 70 10.47 9.84 -11.65
N PRO A 71 11.66 9.45 -12.13
CA PRO A 71 11.83 8.95 -13.50
C PRO A 71 10.95 7.73 -13.76
N ARG A 72 10.44 7.57 -15.00
CA ARG A 72 9.63 6.37 -15.35
C ARG A 72 10.47 5.13 -15.56
N GLU A 73 11.70 5.33 -16.02
CA GLU A 73 12.61 4.22 -16.29
C GLU A 73 13.30 3.79 -15.00
N HIS A 74 12.92 2.61 -14.52
CA HIS A 74 13.73 1.87 -13.58
C HIS A 74 14.81 1.10 -14.33
N LYS A 75 16.05 1.17 -13.86
CA LYS A 75 17.11 0.26 -14.33
C LYS A 75 16.67 -1.16 -13.99
N ARG A 76 16.89 -2.09 -14.92
CA ARG A 76 16.59 -3.51 -14.72
C ARG A 76 17.35 -4.02 -13.50
N ASP A 77 16.61 -4.44 -12.49
CA ASP A 77 17.14 -4.96 -11.23
C ASP A 77 16.86 -6.46 -11.08
N PHE A 78 17.26 -7.01 -9.93
CA PHE A 78 17.06 -8.44 -9.65
C PHE A 78 15.57 -8.82 -9.57
N SER A 79 14.71 -7.94 -9.04
CA SER A 79 13.26 -8.19 -8.97
C SER A 79 12.66 -8.31 -10.38
N ALA A 80 13.03 -7.42 -11.30
CA ALA A 80 12.60 -7.47 -12.69
C ALA A 80 13.08 -8.76 -13.37
N VAL A 81 14.34 -9.16 -13.16
CA VAL A 81 14.87 -10.42 -13.72
C VAL A 81 14.14 -11.64 -13.15
N PHE A 82 13.87 -11.65 -11.84
CA PHE A 82 13.12 -12.72 -11.18
C PHE A 82 11.70 -12.84 -11.73
N GLY A 83 10.98 -11.72 -11.84
CA GLY A 83 9.61 -11.67 -12.37
C GLY A 83 9.51 -12.21 -13.79
N ASP A 84 10.41 -11.75 -14.68
CA ASP A 84 10.50 -12.21 -16.05
C ASP A 84 10.72 -13.73 -16.12
N GLU A 85 11.67 -14.24 -15.34
CA GLU A 85 12.02 -15.65 -15.38
C GLU A 85 10.92 -16.53 -14.78
N LEU A 86 10.30 -16.10 -13.68
CA LEU A 86 9.18 -16.78 -13.07
C LEU A 86 8.00 -16.88 -14.06
N CYS A 87 7.70 -15.81 -14.81
CA CYS A 87 6.65 -15.82 -15.81
C CYS A 87 6.93 -16.79 -16.96
N LYS A 88 8.19 -16.90 -17.40
CA LYS A 88 8.60 -17.86 -18.44
C LYS A 88 8.45 -19.30 -17.96
N LEU A 89 8.85 -19.59 -16.73
CA LEU A 89 8.72 -20.93 -16.15
C LEU A 89 7.25 -21.31 -15.99
N ALA A 90 6.46 -20.41 -15.40
CA ALA A 90 5.04 -20.64 -15.17
C ALA A 90 4.21 -20.78 -16.45
N LYS A 91 4.71 -20.29 -17.60
CA LYS A 91 4.09 -20.52 -18.91
C LYS A 91 4.01 -22.01 -19.28
N ASN A 92 5.01 -22.79 -18.85
CA ASN A 92 5.15 -24.21 -19.22
C ASN A 92 4.86 -25.16 -18.06
N ASP A 93 4.63 -24.64 -16.85
CA ASP A 93 4.35 -25.41 -15.65
C ASP A 93 3.19 -24.77 -14.89
N GLU A 94 2.03 -25.42 -14.93
CA GLU A 94 0.79 -24.99 -14.27
C GLU A 94 0.85 -25.11 -12.74
N THR A 95 1.82 -25.85 -12.19
CA THR A 95 1.96 -26.05 -10.74
C THR A 95 2.68 -24.90 -10.04
N ILE A 96 3.36 -24.02 -10.79
CA ILE A 96 4.04 -22.86 -10.23
C ILE A 96 3.02 -21.81 -9.81
N CYS A 97 3.08 -21.43 -8.53
CA CYS A 97 2.31 -20.34 -7.94
C CYS A 97 3.25 -19.28 -7.36
N ALA A 98 2.79 -18.02 -7.33
CA ALA A 98 3.48 -16.92 -6.69
C ALA A 98 2.70 -16.43 -5.47
N ILE A 99 3.38 -16.29 -4.34
CA ILE A 99 2.80 -15.76 -3.09
C ILE A 99 3.64 -14.55 -2.66
N THR A 100 2.98 -13.46 -2.29
CA THR A 100 3.64 -12.24 -1.80
C THR A 100 2.95 -11.69 -0.56
N ALA A 101 3.68 -10.94 0.25
CA ALA A 101 3.17 -10.30 1.46
C ALA A 101 3.05 -8.78 1.24
N ALA A 102 2.02 -8.33 0.51
CA ALA A 102 1.79 -6.95 0.09
C ALA A 102 2.92 -6.30 -0.76
N MET A 103 3.79 -7.11 -1.36
CA MET A 103 5.01 -6.64 -2.01
C MET A 103 5.04 -6.87 -3.53
N ARG A 104 3.86 -7.04 -4.17
CA ARG A 104 3.72 -7.38 -5.60
C ARG A 104 4.70 -6.66 -6.53
N ASP A 105 4.71 -5.34 -6.51
CA ASP A 105 5.52 -4.55 -7.44
C ASP A 105 7.02 -4.56 -7.04
N GLY A 106 7.33 -4.51 -5.74
CA GLY A 106 8.70 -4.53 -5.24
C GLY A 106 9.42 -5.87 -5.45
N THR A 107 8.69 -6.98 -5.52
CA THR A 107 9.21 -8.33 -5.81
C THR A 107 9.16 -8.68 -7.29
N GLY A 108 8.81 -7.75 -8.18
CA GLY A 108 8.74 -8.02 -9.63
C GLY A 108 7.61 -8.98 -10.03
N LEU A 109 6.59 -9.15 -9.19
CA LEU A 109 5.48 -10.08 -9.45
C LEU A 109 4.30 -9.44 -10.17
N HIS A 110 4.43 -8.18 -10.59
CA HIS A 110 3.38 -7.46 -11.32
C HIS A 110 2.88 -8.27 -12.53
N ASP A 111 3.78 -8.61 -13.45
CA ASP A 111 3.43 -9.33 -14.67
C ASP A 111 2.90 -10.74 -14.39
N PHE A 112 3.41 -11.42 -13.36
CA PHE A 112 2.90 -12.72 -12.95
C PHE A 112 1.44 -12.62 -12.47
N SER A 113 1.12 -11.58 -11.69
CA SER A 113 -0.23 -11.35 -11.17
C SER A 113 -1.26 -11.07 -12.27
N GLU A 114 -0.84 -10.36 -13.33
CA GLU A 114 -1.70 -10.04 -14.48
C GLU A 114 -1.86 -11.25 -15.43
N GLN A 115 -0.78 -12.01 -15.66
CA GLN A 115 -0.79 -13.16 -16.57
C GLN A 115 -1.39 -14.42 -15.95
N TYR A 116 -1.18 -14.66 -14.66
CA TYR A 116 -1.57 -15.89 -13.96
C TYR A 116 -2.35 -15.59 -12.66
N PRO A 117 -3.48 -14.85 -12.73
CA PRO A 117 -4.19 -14.37 -11.54
C PRO A 117 -4.69 -15.47 -10.62
N VAL A 118 -5.05 -16.65 -11.16
CA VAL A 118 -5.51 -17.81 -10.36
C VAL A 118 -4.38 -18.53 -9.61
N ARG A 119 -3.12 -18.18 -9.91
CA ARG A 119 -1.91 -18.74 -9.29
C ARG A 119 -1.09 -17.69 -8.53
N PHE A 120 -1.63 -16.49 -8.38
CA PHE A 120 -1.02 -15.39 -7.63
C PHE A 120 -1.81 -15.14 -6.35
N PHE A 121 -1.11 -15.06 -5.23
CA PHE A 121 -1.70 -14.85 -3.92
C PHE A 121 -0.98 -13.71 -3.20
N ASP A 122 -1.72 -12.67 -2.83
CA ASP A 122 -1.23 -11.63 -1.92
C ASP A 122 -1.87 -11.83 -0.55
N VAL A 123 -1.05 -12.15 0.45
CA VAL A 123 -1.51 -12.40 1.83
C VAL A 123 -1.55 -11.14 2.69
N GLY A 124 -1.28 -9.97 2.11
CA GLY A 124 -1.14 -8.72 2.85
C GLY A 124 0.13 -8.69 3.70
N ILE A 125 0.18 -7.85 4.73
CA ILE A 125 1.31 -7.79 5.67
C ILE A 125 1.05 -8.81 6.80
N ALA A 126 1.20 -10.10 6.46
CA ALA A 126 0.91 -11.24 7.35
C ALA A 126 2.03 -12.29 7.31
#